data_AF-A0A1H9NU54-F1
#
_entry.id   AF-A0A1H9NU54-F1
#
_cell.length_a   1.000
_cell.length_b   1.000
_cell.length_c   1.000
_cell.angle_alpha   90.00
_cell.angle_beta   90.00
_cell.angle_gamma   90.00
#
_symmetry.space_group_name_H-M   'P 1'
#
loop_
_entity.id
_entity.type
_entity.pdbx_description
1 polymer ?
#
loop_
_entity_poly.entity_id
_entity_poly.type
_entity_poly.pdbx_seq_one_letter_code
_entity_poly.pdbx_strand_id
1 'polypeptide(L)'
;MITSIVFDVGETLTRDDRYWGRWADWLDVPRHTLSALVGAVVAQGRDNADAIQLLRPGIDVAAERARMDTAGFGEVLDDSDLYDDVRPGLTALRAAGYQVHIAGNQTARAGRLLRDLDLPAETVSTSGEWGCAKPDVRFFARVLATVGSDPAATLYVGDHPANDVAPAASAGLRTCLLRRGPWGHLWADTDNPAPDFCVSSILDLPEALTS
;
A
#
# COMPACT_ATOMS: atom_id res chain seq x y z
N MET A 1 -5.84 23.03 -5.73
CA MET A 1 -6.81 22.43 -4.78
C MET A 1 -6.89 20.95 -5.13
N ILE A 2 -6.82 20.06 -4.14
CA ILE A 2 -6.94 18.62 -4.37
C ILE A 2 -8.38 18.30 -4.78
N THR A 3 -8.54 17.42 -5.77
CA THR A 3 -9.86 16.94 -6.23
C THR A 3 -9.95 15.42 -6.24
N SER A 4 -8.81 14.74 -6.41
CA SER A 4 -8.73 13.29 -6.42
C SER A 4 -7.70 12.79 -5.42
N ILE A 5 -7.99 11.70 -4.74
CA ILE A 5 -7.15 11.08 -3.73
C ILE A 5 -6.97 9.60 -4.08
N VAL A 6 -5.73 9.15 -4.14
CA VAL A 6 -5.36 7.79 -4.50
C VAL A 6 -4.66 7.15 -3.29
N PHE A 7 -5.18 6.05 -2.80
CA PHE A 7 -4.60 5.31 -1.69
C PHE A 7 -3.79 4.12 -2.20
N ASP A 8 -2.60 3.91 -1.61
CA ASP A 8 -1.95 2.61 -1.62
C ASP A 8 -2.79 1.58 -0.83
N VAL A 9 -2.35 0.32 -0.81
CA VAL A 9 -3.08 -0.79 -0.17
C VAL A 9 -2.35 -1.33 1.05
N GLY A 10 -1.18 -1.95 0.89
CA GLY A 10 -0.44 -2.62 1.98
C GLY A 10 0.04 -1.59 2.99
N GLU A 11 -0.20 -1.84 4.29
CA GLU A 11 0.07 -0.90 5.39
C GLU A 11 -0.49 0.53 5.17
N THR A 12 -1.46 0.68 4.28
CA THR A 12 -2.20 1.93 4.04
C THR A 12 -3.70 1.70 4.25
N LEU A 13 -4.29 0.72 3.59
CA LEU A 13 -5.67 0.27 3.83
C LEU A 13 -5.70 -1.04 4.60
N THR A 14 -4.76 -1.95 4.31
CA THR A 14 -4.71 -3.28 4.91
C THR A 14 -3.53 -3.41 5.85
N ARG A 15 -3.69 -4.18 6.93
CA ARG A 15 -2.60 -4.67 7.76
C ARG A 15 -1.95 -5.86 7.08
N ASP A 16 -0.62 -5.91 7.03
CA ASP A 16 0.11 -7.03 6.45
C ASP A 16 0.40 -8.15 7.48
N ASP A 17 -0.07 -8.01 8.72
CA ASP A 17 0.18 -8.96 9.80
C ASP A 17 -0.33 -10.37 9.47
N ARG A 18 -1.53 -10.47 8.87
CA ARG A 18 -2.05 -11.76 8.38
C ARG A 18 -1.28 -12.26 7.16
N TYR A 19 -0.90 -11.37 6.24
CA TYR A 19 -0.12 -11.72 5.07
C TYR A 19 1.22 -12.36 5.45
N TRP A 20 2.00 -11.71 6.32
CA TRP A 20 3.25 -12.28 6.84
C TRP A 20 3.00 -13.46 7.76
N GLY A 21 1.93 -13.45 8.57
CA GLY A 21 1.52 -14.59 9.38
C GLY A 21 1.31 -15.86 8.57
N ARG A 22 0.72 -15.75 7.38
CA ARG A 22 0.54 -16.87 6.45
C ARG A 22 1.86 -17.37 5.88
N TRP A 23 2.77 -16.48 5.49
CA TRP A 23 4.11 -16.91 5.08
C TRP A 23 4.85 -17.65 6.19
N ALA A 24 4.72 -17.19 7.44
CA ALA A 24 5.31 -17.86 8.59
C ALA A 24 4.70 -19.26 8.81
N ASP A 25 3.37 -19.36 8.79
CA ASP A 25 2.66 -20.64 8.93
C ASP A 25 3.06 -21.62 7.81
N TRP A 26 3.18 -21.14 6.56
CA TRP A 26 3.54 -21.95 5.40
C TRP A 26 4.98 -22.47 5.46
N LEU A 27 5.93 -21.63 5.89
CA LEU A 27 7.34 -21.98 6.01
C LEU A 27 7.68 -22.76 7.29
N ASP A 28 6.67 -22.97 8.15
CA ASP A 28 6.77 -23.58 9.48
C ASP A 28 7.77 -22.84 10.39
N VAL A 29 7.56 -21.53 10.54
CA VAL A 29 8.36 -20.67 11.43
C VAL A 29 7.47 -19.84 12.34
N PRO A 30 7.94 -19.40 13.53
CA PRO A 30 7.16 -18.52 14.38
C PRO A 30 6.83 -17.19 13.68
N ARG A 31 5.58 -16.74 13.77
CA ARG A 31 5.13 -15.46 13.16
C ARG A 31 5.96 -14.27 13.62
N HIS A 32 6.26 -14.20 14.92
CA HIS A 32 7.14 -13.17 15.47
C HIS A 32 8.50 -13.15 14.77
N THR A 33 9.12 -14.30 14.52
CA THR A 33 10.42 -14.40 13.86
C THR A 33 10.36 -13.82 12.45
N LEU A 34 9.36 -14.20 11.65
CA LEU A 34 9.23 -13.63 10.30
C LEU A 34 8.97 -12.12 10.35
N SER A 35 8.05 -11.64 11.19
CA SER A 35 7.77 -10.20 11.32
C SER A 35 9.02 -9.41 11.75
N ALA A 36 9.84 -9.95 12.66
CA ALA A 36 11.08 -9.32 13.07
C ALA A 36 12.10 -9.24 11.92
N LEU A 37 12.19 -10.28 11.10
CA LEU A 37 13.07 -10.28 9.92
C LEU A 37 12.58 -9.32 8.84
N VAL A 38 11.26 -9.20 8.64
CA VAL A 38 10.66 -8.17 7.77
C VAL A 38 11.09 -6.78 8.25
N GLY A 39 10.93 -6.48 9.53
CA GLY A 39 11.41 -5.22 10.11
C GLY A 39 12.91 -5.00 9.91
N ALA A 40 13.73 -6.05 10.06
CA ALA A 40 15.17 -5.96 9.88
C ALA A 40 15.60 -5.64 8.43
N VAL A 41 14.96 -6.25 7.42
CA VAL A 41 15.26 -5.94 6.01
C VAL A 41 14.71 -4.58 5.60
N VAL A 42 13.52 -4.21 6.10
CA VAL A 42 12.95 -2.86 5.89
C VAL A 42 13.89 -1.81 6.43
N ALA A 43 14.37 -1.93 7.67
CA ALA A 43 15.33 -0.97 8.25
C ALA A 43 16.65 -0.84 7.47
N GLN A 44 17.01 -1.82 6.64
CA GLN A 44 18.18 -1.80 5.75
C GLN A 44 17.87 -1.23 4.36
N GLY A 45 16.63 -0.78 4.10
CA GLY A 45 16.17 -0.30 2.79
C GLY A 45 16.03 -1.41 1.75
N ARG A 46 15.90 -2.67 2.18
CA ARG A 46 15.75 -3.83 1.31
C ARG A 46 14.28 -4.17 1.08
N ASP A 47 14.03 -4.97 0.05
CA ASP A 47 12.70 -5.51 -0.22
C ASP A 47 12.23 -6.42 0.94
N ASN A 48 10.97 -6.33 1.34
CA ASN A 48 10.45 -7.08 2.47
C ASN A 48 10.45 -8.60 2.24
N ALA A 49 10.35 -9.06 0.98
CA ALA A 49 10.42 -10.48 0.63
C ALA A 49 11.81 -11.08 0.89
N ASP A 50 12.85 -10.25 1.05
CA ASP A 50 14.18 -10.71 1.47
C ASP A 50 14.16 -11.37 2.86
N ALA A 51 13.18 -11.06 3.71
CA ALA A 51 13.00 -11.74 5.00
C ALA A 51 12.80 -13.26 4.82
N ILE A 52 12.12 -13.67 3.74
CA ILE A 52 11.93 -15.08 3.38
C ILE A 52 13.27 -15.72 2.97
N GLN A 53 14.12 -14.97 2.24
CA GLN A 53 15.47 -15.42 1.88
C GLN A 53 16.37 -15.59 3.12
N LEU A 54 16.21 -14.74 4.14
CA LEU A 54 16.94 -14.88 5.40
C LEU A 54 16.56 -16.16 6.15
N LEU A 55 15.28 -16.55 6.11
CA LEU A 55 14.80 -17.80 6.71
C LEU A 55 15.24 -19.04 5.93
N ARG A 56 15.12 -18.98 4.59
CA ARG A 56 15.46 -20.10 3.70
C ARG A 56 16.26 -19.57 2.50
N PRO A 57 17.60 -19.50 2.61
CA PRO A 57 18.45 -19.01 1.53
C PRO A 57 18.26 -19.80 0.23
N GLY A 58 18.07 -19.10 -0.88
CA GLY A 58 17.91 -19.70 -2.21
C GLY A 58 16.50 -20.19 -2.54
N ILE A 59 15.52 -19.93 -1.67
CA ILE A 59 14.12 -20.20 -1.97
C ILE A 59 13.65 -19.35 -3.15
N ASP A 60 12.92 -19.95 -4.08
CA ASP A 60 12.22 -19.18 -5.12
C ASP A 60 10.87 -18.72 -4.56
N VAL A 61 10.81 -17.46 -4.12
CA VAL A 61 9.60 -16.87 -3.50
C VAL A 61 8.41 -16.88 -4.46
N ALA A 62 8.63 -16.71 -5.75
CA ALA A 62 7.56 -16.72 -6.74
C ALA A 62 7.02 -18.15 -6.94
N ALA A 63 7.90 -19.13 -7.08
CA ALA A 63 7.50 -20.53 -7.14
C ALA A 63 6.80 -20.98 -5.86
N GLU A 64 7.26 -20.51 -4.69
CA GLU A 64 6.65 -20.85 -3.41
C GLU A 64 5.25 -20.25 -3.26
N ARG A 65 5.07 -19.01 -3.70
CA ARG A 65 3.74 -18.38 -3.76
C ARG A 65 2.77 -19.17 -4.63
N ALA A 66 3.22 -19.66 -5.79
CA ALA A 66 2.41 -20.52 -6.66
C ALA A 66 2.04 -21.85 -6.00
N ARG A 67 2.93 -22.42 -5.18
CA ARG A 67 2.63 -23.62 -4.36
C ARG A 67 1.60 -23.32 -3.28
N MET A 68 1.73 -22.21 -2.56
CA MET A 68 0.73 -21.73 -1.60
C MET A 68 -0.63 -21.58 -2.27
N ASP A 69 -0.70 -20.90 -3.42
CA ASP A 69 -1.93 -20.74 -4.19
C ASP A 69 -2.58 -22.07 -4.56
N THR A 70 -1.79 -23.02 -5.08
CA THR A 70 -2.27 -24.36 -5.47
C THR A 70 -2.78 -25.15 -4.26
N ALA A 71 -2.17 -24.98 -3.09
CA ALA A 71 -2.57 -25.61 -1.84
C ALA A 71 -3.79 -24.94 -1.18
N GLY A 72 -4.38 -23.90 -1.78
CA GLY A 72 -5.43 -23.10 -1.14
C GLY A 72 -4.92 -22.21 -0.01
N PHE A 73 -3.61 -22.07 0.11
CA PHE A 73 -2.92 -21.22 1.09
C PHE A 73 -2.52 -19.85 0.55
N GLY A 74 -2.94 -19.52 -0.68
CA GLY A 74 -2.66 -18.26 -1.36
C GLY A 74 -3.25 -17.00 -0.71
N GLU A 75 -3.36 -15.95 -1.52
CA GLU A 75 -3.89 -14.65 -1.09
C GLU A 75 -5.34 -14.75 -0.60
N VAL A 76 -5.55 -14.20 0.59
CA VAL A 76 -6.85 -13.99 1.23
C VAL A 76 -6.90 -12.54 1.67
N LEU A 77 -8.07 -11.94 1.57
CA LEU A 77 -8.33 -10.59 2.02
C LEU A 77 -9.81 -10.47 2.36
N ASP A 78 -10.11 -10.01 3.56
CA ASP A 78 -11.46 -9.70 4.01
C ASP A 78 -11.44 -8.44 4.91
N ASP A 79 -12.61 -8.02 5.40
CA ASP A 79 -12.74 -6.84 6.25
C ASP A 79 -11.85 -6.83 7.50
N SER A 80 -11.48 -8.01 8.02
CA SER A 80 -10.61 -8.09 9.19
C SER A 80 -9.16 -7.71 8.91
N ASP A 81 -8.78 -7.62 7.64
CA ASP A 81 -7.46 -7.16 7.23
C ASP A 81 -7.39 -5.63 7.10
N LEU A 82 -8.52 -4.92 7.12
CA LEU A 82 -8.55 -3.46 7.04
C LEU A 82 -8.17 -2.81 8.37
N TYR A 83 -7.60 -1.60 8.29
CA TYR A 83 -7.57 -0.70 9.43
C TYR A 83 -8.96 -0.14 9.72
N ASP A 84 -9.27 0.05 11.00
CA ASP A 84 -10.61 0.45 11.48
C ASP A 84 -11.08 1.80 10.90
N ASP A 85 -10.15 2.68 10.52
CA ASP A 85 -10.44 4.01 9.98
C ASP A 85 -10.67 4.05 8.46
N VAL A 86 -10.46 2.94 7.75
CA VAL A 86 -10.52 2.90 6.28
C VAL A 86 -11.92 3.20 5.78
N ARG A 87 -12.91 2.38 6.13
CA ARG A 87 -14.28 2.59 5.67
C ARG A 87 -14.85 3.97 6.06
N PRO A 88 -14.76 4.42 7.34
CA PRO A 88 -15.28 5.74 7.70
C PRO A 88 -14.49 6.87 7.04
N GLY A 89 -13.16 6.74 6.93
CA GLY A 89 -12.30 7.75 6.29
C GLY A 89 -12.58 7.92 4.81
N LEU A 90 -12.61 6.82 4.04
CA LEU A 90 -12.93 6.87 2.61
C LEU A 90 -14.36 7.41 2.37
N THR A 91 -15.32 7.03 3.23
CA THR A 91 -16.70 7.55 3.17
C THR A 91 -16.73 9.07 3.41
N ALA A 92 -16.02 9.57 4.43
CA ALA A 92 -15.96 10.98 4.75
C ALA A 92 -15.34 11.80 3.61
N LEU A 93 -14.28 11.29 2.97
CA LEU A 93 -13.65 11.94 1.82
C LEU A 93 -14.60 12.03 0.62
N ARG A 94 -15.34 10.95 0.31
CA ARG A 94 -16.36 11.00 -0.76
C ARG A 94 -17.49 11.97 -0.42
N ALA A 95 -17.95 12.00 0.83
CA ALA A 95 -18.97 12.94 1.29
C ALA A 95 -18.50 14.41 1.21
N ALA A 96 -17.20 14.65 1.35
CA ALA A 96 -16.57 15.96 1.15
C ALA A 96 -16.37 16.33 -0.33
N GLY A 97 -16.73 15.44 -1.27
CA GLY A 97 -16.69 15.70 -2.71
C GLY A 97 -15.40 15.28 -3.41
N TYR A 98 -14.49 14.58 -2.73
CA TYR A 98 -13.27 14.05 -3.36
C TYR A 98 -13.56 12.78 -4.16
N GLN A 99 -12.87 12.63 -5.29
CA GLN A 99 -12.82 11.37 -6.02
C GLN A 99 -11.79 10.46 -5.35
N VAL A 100 -12.23 9.33 -4.81
CA VAL A 100 -11.38 8.39 -4.08
C VAL A 100 -11.03 7.20 -4.96
N HIS A 101 -9.74 6.89 -5.07
CA HIS A 101 -9.21 5.79 -5.87
C HIS A 101 -8.25 4.94 -5.03
N ILE A 102 -8.06 3.68 -5.43
CA ILE A 102 -7.12 2.75 -4.81
C ILE A 102 -6.19 2.22 -5.90
N ALA A 103 -4.88 2.36 -5.69
CA ALA A 103 -3.86 1.84 -6.60
C ALA A 103 -2.56 1.52 -5.86
N GLY A 104 -2.11 0.27 -5.91
CA GLY A 104 -0.89 -0.17 -5.22
C GLY A 104 -0.15 -1.33 -5.89
N ASN A 105 0.94 -1.76 -5.23
CA ASN A 105 1.75 -2.90 -5.64
C ASN A 105 1.14 -4.24 -5.21
N GLN A 106 0.12 -4.70 -5.94
CA GLN A 106 -0.57 -5.96 -5.65
C GLN A 106 -0.71 -6.82 -6.90
N THR A 107 -0.96 -8.12 -6.70
CA THR A 107 -1.26 -9.03 -7.81
C THR A 107 -2.64 -8.70 -8.42
N ALA A 108 -2.93 -9.25 -9.60
CA ALA A 108 -4.27 -9.19 -10.18
C ALA A 108 -5.31 -9.98 -9.36
N ARG A 109 -4.88 -10.96 -8.55
CA ARG A 109 -5.77 -11.72 -7.67
C ARG A 109 -6.16 -10.88 -6.45
N ALA A 110 -5.19 -10.27 -5.77
CA ALA A 110 -5.45 -9.30 -4.70
C ALA A 110 -6.33 -8.14 -5.19
N GLY A 111 -6.15 -7.68 -6.43
CA GLY A 111 -7.05 -6.69 -7.05
C GLY A 111 -8.51 -7.12 -7.16
N ARG A 112 -8.80 -8.41 -7.37
CA ARG A 112 -10.18 -8.93 -7.32
C ARG A 112 -10.71 -8.94 -5.89
N LEU A 113 -9.92 -9.45 -4.95
CA LEU A 113 -10.32 -9.50 -3.53
C LEU A 113 -10.59 -8.10 -2.95
N LEU A 114 -9.77 -7.11 -3.30
CA LEU A 114 -9.98 -5.70 -2.89
C LEU A 114 -11.30 -5.13 -3.42
N ARG A 115 -11.71 -5.51 -4.64
CA ARG A 115 -13.00 -5.09 -5.19
C ARG A 115 -14.17 -5.79 -4.49
N ASP A 116 -13.99 -7.04 -4.10
CA ASP A 116 -15.00 -7.80 -3.36
C ASP A 116 -15.28 -7.21 -1.95
N LEU A 117 -14.36 -6.40 -1.41
CA LEU A 117 -14.58 -5.64 -0.17
C LEU A 117 -15.57 -4.48 -0.32
N ASP A 118 -15.91 -4.06 -1.54
CA ASP A 118 -16.82 -2.93 -1.81
C ASP A 118 -16.46 -1.67 -0.98
N LEU A 119 -15.18 -1.28 -1.07
CA LEU A 119 -14.69 -0.08 -0.40
C LEU A 119 -15.28 1.18 -1.05
N PRO A 120 -15.50 2.29 -0.31
CA PRO A 120 -15.96 3.57 -0.85
C PRO A 120 -14.91 4.24 -1.76
N ALA A 121 -14.70 3.70 -2.95
CA ALA A 121 -13.76 4.18 -3.96
C ALA A 121 -14.36 4.04 -5.36
N GLU A 122 -14.02 4.97 -6.25
CA GLU A 122 -14.46 4.98 -7.65
C GLU A 122 -13.77 3.89 -8.46
N THR A 123 -12.49 3.62 -8.17
CA THR A 123 -11.70 2.62 -8.88
C THR A 123 -10.73 1.91 -7.94
N VAL A 124 -10.53 0.61 -8.18
CA VAL A 124 -9.46 -0.20 -7.60
C VAL A 124 -8.61 -0.74 -8.74
N SER A 125 -7.30 -0.50 -8.71
CA SER A 125 -6.34 -1.00 -9.69
C SER A 125 -5.09 -1.54 -9.01
N THR A 126 -4.39 -2.49 -9.64
CA THR A 126 -3.13 -3.01 -9.09
C THR A 126 -2.00 -3.02 -10.11
N SER A 127 -0.76 -2.97 -9.62
CA SER A 127 0.44 -3.10 -10.46
C SER A 127 0.45 -4.38 -11.30
N GLY A 128 -0.08 -5.48 -10.75
CA GLY A 128 -0.21 -6.75 -11.46
C GLY A 128 -1.14 -6.70 -12.67
N GLU A 129 -2.17 -5.83 -12.63
CA GLU A 129 -3.06 -5.60 -13.78
C GLU A 129 -2.43 -4.65 -14.82
N TRP A 130 -1.61 -3.71 -14.37
CA TRP A 130 -0.96 -2.72 -15.24
C TRP A 130 0.37 -3.17 -15.84
N GLY A 131 1.02 -4.18 -15.26
CA GLY A 131 2.34 -4.67 -15.68
C GLY A 131 3.50 -3.74 -15.33
N CYS A 132 3.28 -2.76 -14.45
CA CYS A 132 4.29 -1.88 -13.89
C CYS A 132 3.99 -1.63 -12.40
N ALA A 133 5.03 -1.51 -11.57
CA ALA A 133 4.92 -1.39 -10.12
C ALA A 133 5.74 -0.21 -9.62
N LYS A 134 5.32 0.40 -8.51
CA LYS A 134 6.12 1.40 -7.78
C LYS A 134 7.48 0.80 -7.42
N PRO A 135 8.58 1.57 -7.49
CA PRO A 135 8.64 3.03 -7.73
C PRO A 135 8.74 3.44 -9.22
N ASP A 136 8.43 2.57 -10.18
CA ASP A 136 8.48 2.90 -11.61
C ASP A 136 7.52 4.05 -11.96
N VAL A 137 8.03 5.08 -12.64
CA VAL A 137 7.24 6.24 -13.10
C VAL A 137 6.04 5.84 -13.97
N ARG A 138 6.12 4.71 -14.67
CA ARG A 138 5.00 4.18 -15.47
C ARG A 138 3.80 3.84 -14.60
N PHE A 139 3.98 3.49 -13.33
CA PHE A 139 2.88 3.26 -12.39
C PHE A 139 2.10 4.56 -12.15
N PHE A 140 2.79 5.66 -11.84
CA PHE A 140 2.15 6.95 -11.58
C PHE A 140 1.53 7.56 -12.85
N ALA A 141 2.11 7.32 -14.02
CA ALA A 141 1.47 7.64 -15.29
C ALA A 141 0.12 6.90 -15.48
N ARG A 142 0.04 5.63 -15.05
CA ARG A 142 -1.22 4.85 -15.06
C ARG A 142 -2.22 5.36 -14.02
N VAL A 143 -1.76 5.76 -12.84
CA VAL A 143 -2.59 6.43 -11.83
C VAL A 143 -3.25 7.67 -12.43
N LEU A 144 -2.47 8.59 -12.99
CA LEU A 144 -2.99 9.82 -13.59
C LEU A 144 -3.95 9.56 -14.75
N ALA A 145 -3.65 8.58 -15.60
CA ALA A 145 -4.55 8.18 -16.69
C ALA A 145 -5.88 7.59 -16.18
N THR A 146 -5.88 6.91 -15.04
CA THR A 146 -7.07 6.30 -14.44
C THR A 146 -7.94 7.32 -13.72
N VAL A 147 -7.30 8.23 -12.98
CA VAL A 147 -7.98 9.30 -12.23
C VAL A 147 -8.51 10.38 -13.17
N GLY A 148 -7.75 10.72 -14.22
CA GLY A 148 -8.13 11.70 -15.23
C GLY A 148 -8.03 13.16 -14.79
N SER A 149 -7.51 13.45 -13.59
CA SER A 149 -7.29 14.81 -13.08
C SER A 149 -5.82 15.25 -13.22
N ASP A 150 -5.58 16.55 -13.02
CA ASP A 150 -4.24 17.14 -13.07
C ASP A 150 -3.35 16.55 -11.94
N PRO A 151 -2.06 16.27 -12.20
CA PRO A 151 -1.14 15.82 -11.16
C PRO A 151 -1.14 16.70 -9.90
N ALA A 152 -1.15 18.03 -10.05
CA ALA A 152 -1.15 18.97 -8.92
C ALA A 152 -2.49 19.00 -8.15
N ALA A 153 -3.56 18.42 -8.73
CA ALA A 153 -4.86 18.23 -8.10
C ALA A 153 -5.10 16.78 -7.62
N THR A 154 -4.11 15.89 -7.77
CA THR A 154 -4.13 14.49 -7.34
C THR A 154 -3.23 14.30 -6.13
N LEU A 155 -3.79 13.78 -5.03
CA LEU A 155 -3.05 13.38 -3.85
C LEU A 155 -2.80 11.87 -3.88
N TYR A 156 -1.55 11.43 -3.75
CA TYR A 156 -1.20 10.02 -3.49
C TYR A 156 -0.93 9.83 -1.99
N VAL A 157 -1.63 8.91 -1.36
CA VAL A 157 -1.55 8.58 0.08
C VAL A 157 -0.98 7.18 0.24
N GLY A 158 0.13 7.06 0.98
CA GLY A 158 0.76 5.78 1.28
C GLY A 158 1.65 5.87 2.52
N ASP A 159 2.18 4.74 2.97
CA ASP A 159 3.02 4.65 4.18
C ASP A 159 4.53 4.56 3.86
N HIS A 160 4.90 4.35 2.59
CA HIS A 160 6.27 4.05 2.20
C HIS A 160 6.94 5.22 1.46
N PRO A 161 7.89 5.97 2.09
CA PRO A 161 8.53 7.11 1.44
C PRO A 161 9.17 6.82 0.07
N ALA A 162 9.92 5.73 -0.08
CA ALA A 162 10.58 5.42 -1.36
C ALA A 162 9.66 4.83 -2.45
N ASN A 163 8.52 4.22 -2.10
CA ASN A 163 7.59 3.63 -3.06
C ASN A 163 6.40 4.54 -3.37
N ASP A 164 5.98 5.35 -2.40
CA ASP A 164 4.78 6.18 -2.49
C ASP A 164 5.13 7.65 -2.64
N VAL A 165 5.82 8.23 -1.65
CA VAL A 165 6.05 9.68 -1.59
C VAL A 165 7.00 10.15 -2.68
N ALA A 166 8.24 9.64 -2.70
CA ALA A 166 9.27 10.09 -3.62
C ALA A 166 8.89 9.95 -5.11
N PRO A 167 8.38 8.79 -5.57
CA PRO A 167 8.04 8.63 -6.97
C PRO A 167 6.70 9.31 -7.35
N ALA A 168 5.73 9.44 -6.43
CA ALA A 168 4.53 10.26 -6.69
C ALA A 168 4.88 11.74 -6.86
N ALA A 169 5.72 12.29 -5.97
CA ALA A 169 6.20 13.66 -6.06
C ALA A 169 6.97 13.90 -7.37
N SER A 170 7.82 12.94 -7.77
CA SER A 170 8.56 12.99 -9.04
C SER A 170 7.64 12.97 -10.27
N ALA A 171 6.45 12.39 -10.15
CA ALA A 171 5.42 12.40 -11.18
C ALA A 171 4.50 13.65 -11.13
N GLY A 172 4.77 14.60 -10.22
CA GLY A 172 4.04 15.84 -10.06
C GLY A 172 2.77 15.75 -9.23
N LEU A 173 2.52 14.60 -8.57
CA LEU A 173 1.40 14.43 -7.65
C LEU A 173 1.70 15.15 -6.34
N ARG A 174 0.64 15.59 -5.65
CA ARG A 174 0.74 15.91 -4.22
C ARG A 174 0.84 14.61 -3.43
N THR A 175 1.49 14.66 -2.27
CA THR A 175 1.82 13.45 -1.50
C THR A 175 1.40 13.55 -0.05
N CYS A 176 0.83 12.47 0.48
CA CYS A 176 0.56 12.33 1.89
C CYS A 176 1.22 11.06 2.42
N LEU A 177 2.07 11.21 3.43
CA LEU A 177 2.58 10.08 4.19
C LEU A 177 1.60 9.75 5.32
N LEU A 178 1.15 8.51 5.35
CA LEU A 178 0.35 7.96 6.45
C LEU A 178 1.30 7.25 7.43
N ARG A 179 1.33 7.68 8.69
CA ARG A 179 2.16 7.05 9.74
C ARG A 179 1.55 5.71 10.15
N ARG A 180 1.80 4.69 9.34
CA ARG A 180 1.24 3.34 9.46
C ARG A 180 2.29 2.29 9.08
N GLY A 181 2.12 1.09 9.60
CA GLY A 181 3.05 -0.01 9.37
C GLY A 181 4.49 0.27 9.80
N PRO A 182 5.42 -0.65 9.48
CA PRO A 182 6.82 -0.44 9.80
C PRO A 182 7.42 0.72 8.99
N TRP A 183 6.99 0.96 7.75
CA TRP A 183 7.55 2.01 6.89
C TRP A 183 7.19 3.41 7.36
N GLY A 184 5.91 3.67 7.58
CA GLY A 184 5.40 4.98 8.01
C GLY A 184 5.82 5.33 9.44
N HIS A 185 6.33 4.38 10.22
CA HIS A 185 6.97 4.64 11.52
C HIS A 185 8.49 4.79 11.43
N LEU A 186 9.18 3.94 10.66
CA LEU A 186 10.65 3.99 10.55
C LEU A 186 11.15 5.23 9.82
N TRP A 187 10.41 5.66 8.80
CA TRP A 187 10.84 6.72 7.88
C TRP A 187 9.90 7.92 7.86
N ALA A 188 9.01 8.02 8.86
CA ALA A 188 8.05 9.11 9.00
C ALA A 188 8.69 10.51 8.93
N ASP A 189 9.88 10.63 9.52
CA ASP A 189 10.56 11.89 9.75
C ASP A 189 11.79 12.07 8.82
N THR A 190 11.83 11.32 7.70
CA THR A 190 12.85 11.53 6.67
C THR A 190 12.41 12.62 5.70
N ASP A 191 13.13 13.74 5.68
CA ASP A 191 12.79 14.93 4.86
C ASP A 191 13.19 14.82 3.37
N ASN A 192 13.23 13.62 2.76
CA ASN A 192 13.75 13.48 1.38
C ASN A 192 12.97 12.51 0.46
N PRO A 193 12.05 13.02 -0.37
CA PRO A 193 11.45 14.35 -0.27
C PRO A 193 10.44 14.39 0.88
N ALA A 194 10.33 15.55 1.55
CA ALA A 194 9.28 15.75 2.53
C ALA A 194 7.89 15.65 1.85
N PRO A 195 6.94 14.88 2.41
CA PRO A 195 5.59 14.80 1.86
C PRO A 195 4.86 16.15 2.05
N ASP A 196 3.87 16.43 1.21
CA ASP A 196 3.05 17.64 1.36
C ASP A 196 2.20 17.61 2.64
N PHE A 197 1.77 16.40 3.02
CA PHE A 197 0.97 16.16 4.21
C PHE A 197 1.50 14.94 4.96
N CYS A 198 1.36 14.92 6.28
CA CYS A 198 1.66 13.75 7.09
C CYS A 198 0.56 13.58 8.13
N VAL A 199 -0.12 12.45 8.11
CA VAL A 199 -1.27 12.14 8.99
C VAL A 199 -1.09 10.77 9.63
N SER A 200 -1.83 10.50 10.72
CA SER A 200 -1.78 9.20 11.40
C SER A 200 -3.05 8.38 11.16
N SER A 201 -4.12 9.03 10.68
CA SER A 201 -5.37 8.38 10.28
C SER A 201 -5.90 8.95 8.96
N ILE A 202 -6.62 8.12 8.21
CA ILE A 202 -7.37 8.56 7.02
C ILE A 202 -8.47 9.56 7.43
N LEU A 203 -8.96 9.49 8.67
CA LEU A 203 -9.94 10.44 9.22
C LEU A 203 -9.41 11.86 9.39
N ASP A 204 -8.08 12.04 9.41
CA ASP A 204 -7.45 13.36 9.55
C ASP A 204 -7.36 14.10 8.20
N LEU A 205 -7.48 13.38 7.07
CA LEU A 205 -7.31 13.94 5.73
C LEU A 205 -8.31 15.05 5.39
N PRO A 206 -9.62 14.96 5.68
CA PRO A 206 -10.56 16.03 5.39
C PRO A 206 -10.14 17.38 6.00
N GLU A 207 -9.69 17.38 7.26
CA GLU A 207 -9.24 18.60 7.94
C GLU A 207 -7.91 19.09 7.35
N ALA A 208 -6.95 18.17 7.17
CA ALA A 208 -5.63 18.50 6.62
C ALA A 208 -5.69 19.11 5.21
N LEU A 209 -6.65 18.69 4.38
CA LEU A 209 -6.81 19.18 3.01
C LEU A 209 -7.50 20.55 2.91
N THR A 210 -8.13 21.01 3.99
CA THR A 210 -8.83 22.30 4.06
C THR A 210 -8.02 23.42 4.71
N SER A 211 -6.91 23.06 5.36
CA SER A 211 -5.99 23.97 6.05
C SER A 211 -4.99 24.61 5.09
#